data_AF-A0A3B0V113-F1
#
_entry.id   AF-A0A3B0V113-F1
#
_cell.length_a   1.000
_cell.length_b   1.000
_cell.length_c   1.000
_cell.angle_alpha   90.00
_cell.angle_beta   90.00
_cell.angle_gamma   90.00
#
_symmetry.space_group_name_H-M   'P 1'
#
loop_
_entity.id
_entity.type
_entity.pdbx_description
1 polymer ?
#
loop_
_entity_poly.entity_id
_entity_poly.type
_entity_poly.pdbx_seq_one_letter_code
_entity_poly.pdbx_strand_id
1 'polypeptide(L)'
;MQGRIIEYIEQGKFICAVVLSENGRRLHLLNQNGREVNLPAARIMYMNAVRLPAALGREETIGLLRETAQRRNEMTLPVELAEIWQLVVEEERLDFSLEFIADLCFGREVNDDQAAALLRAVLRDKLYFKYKDGRLYAHSLEVVEQLREREARTRQKEDFLNSSAAALECLMAGGEADISPDCLRTLSEYYLFDKEAADFTLARELIKRAGLTAPHAVFHLLVKAGYWTADEN
;
A
#
# COMPACT_ATOMS: atom_id res chain seq x y z
N MET A 1 29.50 1.73 1.05
CA MET A 1 28.26 2.43 1.47
C MET A 1 28.37 3.12 2.84
N GLN A 2 29.34 2.78 3.69
CA GLN A 2 29.50 3.38 5.03
C GLN A 2 29.44 4.91 5.05
N GLY A 3 28.70 5.45 6.04
CA GLY A 3 28.49 6.88 6.25
C GLY A 3 27.42 7.52 5.38
N ARG A 4 26.80 6.79 4.45
CA ARG A 4 25.70 7.31 3.61
C ARG A 4 24.34 7.11 4.27
N ILE A 5 23.43 8.05 4.02
CA ILE A 5 22.00 7.85 4.29
C ILE A 5 21.44 6.91 3.22
N ILE A 6 20.64 5.95 3.65
CA ILE A 6 19.85 5.06 2.81
C ILE A 6 18.39 5.10 3.25
N GLU A 7 17.49 4.70 2.35
CA GLU A 7 16.09 4.41 2.65
C GLU A 7 15.73 2.96 2.39
N TYR A 8 14.84 2.44 3.24
CA TYR A 8 14.16 1.17 3.06
C TYR A 8 12.71 1.26 3.56
N ILE A 9 11.88 0.31 3.14
CA ILE A 9 10.52 0.15 3.68
C ILE A 9 10.52 -0.91 4.78
N GLU A 10 9.90 -0.57 5.91
CA GLU A 10 9.58 -1.48 7.00
C GLU A 10 8.12 -1.26 7.42
N GLN A 11 7.32 -2.33 7.41
CA GLN A 11 5.89 -2.29 7.79
C GLN A 11 5.10 -1.18 7.06
N GLY A 12 5.36 -1.01 5.75
CA GLY A 12 4.70 0.00 4.93
C GLY A 12 5.19 1.44 5.14
N LYS A 13 6.18 1.67 6.01
CA LYS A 13 6.75 3.00 6.28
C LYS A 13 8.15 3.12 5.68
N PHE A 14 8.46 4.30 5.12
CA PHE A 14 9.80 4.66 4.68
C PHE A 14 10.66 5.03 5.89
N ILE A 15 11.85 4.42 5.97
CA ILE A 15 12.79 4.61 7.07
C ILE A 15 14.12 5.08 6.51
N CYS A 16 14.55 6.28 6.92
CA CYS A 16 15.90 6.78 6.72
C CYS A 16 16.85 6.16 7.76
N ALA A 17 18.03 5.75 7.31
CA ALA A 17 19.09 5.24 8.17
C ALA A 17 20.47 5.60 7.63
N VAL A 18 21.47 5.66 8.49
CA VAL A 18 22.88 5.76 8.09
C VAL A 18 23.54 4.37 8.14
N VAL A 19 24.40 4.08 7.16
CA VAL A 19 25.21 2.85 7.15
C VAL A 19 26.40 3.00 8.12
N LEU A 20 26.40 2.22 9.21
CA LEU A 20 27.48 2.18 10.20
C LEU A 20 28.63 1.28 9.76
N SER A 21 28.34 0.12 9.18
CA SER A 21 29.34 -0.81 8.64
C SER A 21 28.74 -1.77 7.61
N GLU A 22 29.62 -2.43 6.85
CA GLU A 22 29.27 -3.35 5.77
C GLU A 22 29.84 -4.74 6.06
N ASN A 23 28.96 -5.73 6.14
CA ASN A 23 29.32 -7.13 6.44
C ASN A 23 28.83 -8.02 5.29
N GLY A 24 29.63 -8.13 4.24
CA GLY A 24 29.29 -8.86 3.02
C GLY A 24 28.05 -8.27 2.34
N ARG A 25 26.95 -9.04 2.26
CA ARG A 25 25.67 -8.58 1.65
C ARG A 25 24.72 -7.89 2.63
N ARG A 26 25.14 -7.69 3.89
CA ARG A 26 24.33 -7.04 4.93
C ARG A 26 24.98 -5.75 5.40
N LEU A 27 24.14 -4.79 5.77
CA LEU A 27 24.51 -3.49 6.26
C LEU A 27 24.08 -3.36 7.71
N HIS A 28 25.00 -2.92 8.56
CA HIS A 28 24.67 -2.49 9.91
C HIS A 28 24.29 -1.02 9.86
N LEU A 29 23.10 -0.68 10.34
CA LEU A 29 22.50 0.64 10.16
C LEU A 29 22.07 1.23 11.50
N LEU A 30 22.11 2.56 11.63
CA LEU A 30 21.37 3.32 12.65
C LEU A 30 20.20 4.03 11.96
N ASN A 31 18.96 3.75 12.38
CA ASN A 31 17.77 4.35 11.76
C ASN A 31 17.26 5.61 12.49
N GLN A 32 16.35 6.34 11.84
CA GLN A 32 15.71 7.56 12.37
C GLN A 32 14.95 7.37 13.71
N ASN A 33 14.71 6.12 14.12
CA ASN A 33 14.06 5.78 15.39
C ASN A 33 15.08 5.45 16.49
N GLY A 34 16.38 5.60 16.22
CA GLY A 34 17.46 5.31 17.16
C GLY A 34 17.75 3.82 17.33
N ARG A 35 17.25 2.96 16.44
CA ARG A 35 17.51 1.51 16.46
C ARG A 35 18.66 1.14 15.54
N GLU A 36 19.48 0.21 16.01
CA GLU A 36 20.47 -0.45 15.17
C GLU A 36 19.88 -1.70 14.53
N VAL A 37 20.03 -1.82 13.20
CA VAL A 37 19.40 -2.89 12.42
C VAL A 37 20.39 -3.47 11.41
N ASN A 38 20.25 -4.77 11.14
CA ASN A 38 21.00 -5.46 10.10
C ASN A 38 20.11 -5.67 8.86
N LEU A 39 20.37 -4.94 7.77
CA LEU A 39 19.55 -4.96 6.56
C LEU A 39 20.30 -5.59 5.38
N PRO A 40 19.72 -6.54 4.62
CA PRO A 40 20.29 -6.96 3.34
C PRO A 40 20.40 -5.78 2.38
N ALA A 41 21.54 -5.63 1.69
CA ALA A 41 21.76 -4.51 0.76
C ALA A 41 20.70 -4.42 -0.36
N ALA A 42 20.13 -5.57 -0.77
CA ALA A 42 19.05 -5.65 -1.76
C ALA A 42 17.72 -5.00 -1.30
N ARG A 43 17.57 -4.63 -0.01
CA ARG A 43 16.39 -3.91 0.49
C ARG A 43 16.55 -2.39 0.48
N ILE A 44 17.72 -1.87 0.09
CA ILE A 44 17.90 -0.43 -0.11
C ILE A 44 17.03 0.00 -1.30
N MET A 45 16.26 1.06 -1.10
CA MET A 45 15.45 1.67 -2.15
C MET A 45 16.14 2.89 -2.74
N TYR A 46 16.72 3.71 -1.86
CA TYR A 46 17.46 4.90 -2.21
C TYR A 46 18.72 5.02 -1.36
N MET A 47 19.78 5.59 -1.93
CA MET A 47 21.02 5.87 -1.21
C MET A 47 21.53 7.25 -1.64
N ASN A 48 21.77 8.12 -0.67
CA ASN A 48 22.31 9.45 -0.93
C ASN A 48 23.70 9.36 -1.58
N ALA A 49 23.98 10.31 -2.47
CA ALA A 49 25.31 10.44 -3.06
C ALA A 49 26.36 10.85 -2.02
N VAL A 50 25.98 11.76 -1.11
CA VAL A 50 26.88 12.37 -0.13
C VAL A 50 26.89 11.58 1.19
N ARG A 51 28.08 11.50 1.82
CA ARG A 51 28.26 10.91 3.15
C ARG A 51 28.00 11.94 4.24
N LEU A 52 27.51 11.48 5.38
CA LEU A 52 27.46 12.28 6.59
C LEU A 52 28.87 12.66 7.07
N PRO A 53 29.03 13.85 7.70
CA PRO A 53 30.26 14.20 8.38
C PRO A 53 30.64 13.15 9.42
N ALA A 54 31.93 12.79 9.47
CA ALA A 54 32.43 11.72 10.34
C ALA A 54 32.36 12.03 11.85
N ALA A 55 32.10 13.28 12.23
CA ALA A 55 32.12 13.77 13.61
C ALA A 55 30.73 13.92 14.26
N LEU A 56 29.65 13.49 13.62
CA LEU A 56 28.31 13.61 14.20
C LEU A 56 28.11 12.64 15.38
N GLY A 57 27.60 13.16 16.49
CA GLY A 57 27.12 12.34 17.60
C GLY A 57 25.89 11.50 17.22
N ARG A 58 25.59 10.49 18.04
CA ARG A 58 24.45 9.59 17.81
C ARG A 58 23.12 10.35 17.73
N GLU A 59 22.84 11.21 18.71
CA GLU A 59 21.58 11.98 18.77
C GLU A 59 21.47 12.97 17.61
N GLU A 60 22.55 13.64 17.24
CA GLU A 60 22.60 14.54 16.07
C GLU A 60 22.32 13.78 14.78
N THR A 61 22.88 12.58 14.63
CA THR A 61 22.62 11.69 13.50
C THR A 61 21.15 11.30 13.43
N ILE A 62 20.54 10.93 14.56
CA ILE A 62 19.11 10.57 14.63
C ILE A 62 18.24 11.78 14.27
N GLY A 63 18.55 12.97 14.79
CA GLY A 63 17.88 14.22 14.46
C GLY A 63 17.91 14.50 12.96
N LEU A 64 19.09 14.45 12.35
CA LEU A 64 19.28 14.64 10.92
C LEU A 64 18.50 13.62 10.07
N LEU A 65 18.47 12.35 10.48
CA LEU A 65 17.70 11.32 9.80
C LEU A 65 16.18 11.58 9.86
N ARG A 66 15.67 12.06 10.99
CA ARG A 66 14.25 12.44 11.15
C ARG A 66 13.90 13.65 10.29
N GLU A 67 14.74 14.69 10.30
CA GLU A 67 14.55 15.86 9.44
C GLU A 67 14.58 15.48 7.96
N THR A 68 15.53 14.63 7.56
CA THR A 68 15.62 14.10 6.19
C THR A 68 14.35 13.33 5.83
N ALA A 69 13.86 12.47 6.72
CA ALA A 69 12.64 11.72 6.48
C ALA A 69 11.40 12.62 6.36
N GLN A 70 11.31 13.67 7.16
CA GLN A 70 10.25 14.68 7.12
C GLN A 70 10.29 15.48 5.83
N ARG A 71 11.44 16.09 5.48
CA ARG A 71 11.61 16.85 4.23
C ARG A 71 11.19 16.05 3.02
N ARG A 72 11.62 14.80 2.92
CA ARG A 72 11.23 13.91 1.81
C ARG A 72 9.75 13.60 1.78
N ASN A 73 9.09 13.51 2.94
CA ASN A 73 7.65 13.30 3.01
C ASN A 73 6.88 14.56 2.56
N GLU A 74 7.34 15.75 2.96
CA GLU A 74 6.78 17.03 2.51
C GLU A 74 6.96 17.21 0.99
N MET A 75 8.14 16.90 0.46
CA MET A 75 8.44 16.94 -0.98
C MET A 75 7.68 15.88 -1.79
N THR A 76 7.06 14.87 -1.15
CA THR A 76 6.20 13.90 -1.84
C THR A 76 4.83 14.50 -2.17
N LEU A 77 4.36 15.47 -1.36
CA LEU A 77 3.00 16.01 -1.47
C LEU A 77 2.67 16.68 -2.82
N PRO A 78 3.56 17.49 -3.43
CA PRO A 78 3.27 18.12 -4.71
C PRO A 78 3.55 17.23 -5.94
N VAL A 79 3.90 15.95 -5.75
CA VAL A 79 4.29 15.07 -6.88
C VAL A 79 3.04 14.54 -7.59
N GLU A 80 2.73 15.11 -8.75
CA GLU A 80 1.62 14.69 -9.60
C GLU A 80 2.07 13.61 -10.62
N LEU A 81 2.06 12.35 -10.18
CA LEU A 81 2.53 11.22 -11.02
C LEU A 81 1.77 11.10 -12.35
N ALA A 82 0.49 11.47 -12.38
CA ALA A 82 -0.34 11.42 -13.58
C ALA A 82 0.17 12.40 -14.65
N GLU A 83 0.51 13.63 -14.26
CA GLU A 83 1.04 14.65 -15.17
C GLU A 83 2.40 14.23 -15.72
N ILE A 84 3.30 13.78 -14.84
CA ILE A 84 4.63 13.31 -15.24
C ILE A 84 4.54 12.12 -16.20
N TRP A 85 3.61 11.20 -15.95
CA TRP A 85 3.37 10.06 -16.80
C TRP A 85 2.88 10.47 -18.20
N GLN A 86 1.98 11.45 -18.30
CA GLN A 86 1.51 11.96 -19.60
C GLN A 86 2.65 12.53 -20.45
N LEU A 87 3.69 13.08 -19.82
CA LEU A 87 4.86 13.61 -20.54
C LEU A 87 5.74 12.52 -21.18
N VAL A 88 5.69 11.28 -20.66
CA VAL A 88 6.66 10.23 -21.03
C VAL A 88 6.03 8.98 -21.62
N VAL A 89 4.69 8.84 -21.58
CA VAL A 89 3.99 7.63 -22.03
C VAL A 89 4.05 7.40 -23.54
N GLU A 90 4.29 8.45 -24.33
CA GLU A 90 4.40 8.37 -25.79
C GLU A 90 5.84 8.13 -26.29
N GLU A 91 6.82 8.06 -25.37
CA GLU A 91 8.21 7.79 -25.72
C GLU A 91 8.40 6.36 -26.25
N GLU A 92 9.33 6.17 -27.18
CA GLU A 92 9.67 4.84 -27.72
C GLU A 92 10.15 3.87 -26.63
N ARG A 93 10.74 4.43 -25.56
CA ARG A 93 11.26 3.69 -24.41
C ARG A 93 10.61 4.20 -23.14
N LEU A 94 9.95 3.30 -22.44
CA LEU A 94 9.25 3.59 -21.17
C LEU A 94 10.13 3.37 -19.93
N ASP A 95 11.43 3.13 -20.10
CA ASP A 95 12.40 2.90 -19.02
C ASP A 95 13.27 4.13 -18.75
N PHE A 96 13.05 4.78 -17.62
CA PHE A 96 13.66 6.06 -17.25
C PHE A 96 14.56 5.94 -16.02
N SER A 97 15.57 6.80 -15.94
CA SER A 97 16.32 6.98 -14.70
C SER A 97 15.47 7.75 -13.69
N LEU A 98 15.77 7.58 -12.40
CA LEU A 98 15.08 8.30 -11.34
C LEU A 98 15.35 9.81 -11.45
N GLU A 99 16.58 10.18 -11.80
CA GLU A 99 17.02 11.56 -11.97
C GLU A 99 16.25 12.26 -13.09
N PHE A 100 16.03 11.59 -14.22
CA PHE A 100 15.28 12.16 -15.34
C PHE A 100 13.83 12.48 -14.97
N ILE A 101 13.13 11.54 -14.32
CA ILE A 101 11.75 11.76 -13.89
C ILE A 101 11.69 12.81 -12.77
N ALA A 102 12.69 12.85 -11.90
CA ALA A 102 12.78 13.88 -10.87
C ALA A 102 13.02 15.27 -11.48
N ASP A 103 13.81 15.37 -12.55
CA ASP A 103 14.04 16.64 -13.26
C ASP A 103 12.72 17.16 -13.89
N LEU A 104 11.87 16.27 -14.40
CA LEU A 104 10.53 16.62 -14.88
C LEU A 104 9.61 17.12 -13.76
N CYS A 105 9.75 16.56 -12.55
CA CYS A 105 8.90 16.89 -11.40
C CYS A 105 9.33 18.18 -10.68
N PHE A 106 10.63 18.40 -10.52
CA PHE A 106 11.18 19.45 -9.65
C PHE A 106 11.97 20.53 -10.40
N GLY A 107 12.18 20.36 -11.71
CA GLY A 107 13.06 21.21 -12.50
C GLY A 107 14.52 20.77 -12.41
N ARG A 108 15.44 21.64 -12.85
CA ARG A 108 16.88 21.31 -12.94
C ARG A 108 17.54 21.27 -11.56
N GLU A 109 18.56 20.41 -11.41
CA GLU A 109 19.37 20.19 -10.20
C GLU A 109 18.65 19.42 -9.07
N VAL A 110 18.08 18.26 -9.41
CA VAL A 110 17.52 17.33 -8.43
C VAL A 110 18.55 16.90 -7.39
N ASN A 111 18.22 17.11 -6.12
CA ASN A 111 19.00 16.61 -4.99
C ASN A 111 18.51 15.25 -4.48
N ASP A 112 19.26 14.66 -3.53
CA ASP A 112 18.95 13.37 -2.95
C ASP A 112 17.55 13.30 -2.30
N ASP A 113 17.08 14.40 -1.71
CA ASP A 113 15.78 14.45 -1.03
C ASP A 113 14.62 14.49 -2.05
N GLN A 114 14.78 15.22 -3.16
CA GLN A 114 13.80 15.25 -4.26
C GLN A 114 13.70 13.91 -4.97
N ALA A 115 14.83 13.29 -5.32
CA ALA A 115 14.84 11.96 -5.95
C ALA A 115 14.21 10.90 -5.04
N ALA A 116 14.52 10.91 -3.74
CA ALA A 116 13.90 10.01 -2.78
C ALA A 116 12.40 10.29 -2.60
N ALA A 117 11.96 11.56 -2.61
CA ALA A 117 10.55 11.93 -2.53
C ALA A 117 9.73 11.43 -3.74
N LEU A 118 10.26 11.58 -4.96
CA LEU A 118 9.65 11.00 -6.15
C LEU A 118 9.54 9.47 -6.02
N LEU A 119 10.62 8.81 -5.60
CA LEU A 119 10.60 7.36 -5.44
C LEU A 119 9.56 6.93 -4.39
N ARG A 120 9.38 7.69 -3.29
CA ARG A 120 8.30 7.46 -2.31
C ARG A 120 6.92 7.58 -2.95
N ALA A 121 6.69 8.58 -3.80
CA ALA A 121 5.42 8.74 -4.52
C ALA A 121 5.12 7.50 -5.37
N VAL A 122 6.06 7.09 -6.23
CA VAL A 122 5.91 5.92 -7.12
C VAL A 122 5.67 4.61 -6.35
N LEU A 123 6.32 4.45 -5.20
CA LEU A 123 6.16 3.23 -4.41
C LEU A 123 4.85 3.17 -3.64
N ARG A 124 4.26 4.33 -3.32
CA ARG A 124 2.93 4.46 -2.71
C ARG A 124 1.82 4.29 -3.76
N ASP A 125 1.94 4.98 -4.88
CA ASP A 125 1.02 4.90 -6.00
C ASP A 125 1.71 4.26 -7.22
N LYS A 126 1.34 3.01 -7.48
CA LYS A 126 1.90 2.19 -8.56
C LYS A 126 1.07 2.24 -9.83
N LEU A 127 0.14 3.18 -9.94
CA LEU A 127 -0.77 3.28 -11.08
C LEU A 127 -0.01 3.59 -12.36
N TYR A 128 0.88 4.58 -12.31
CA TYR A 128 1.53 5.14 -13.49
C TYR A 128 2.95 4.62 -13.73
N PHE A 129 3.67 4.30 -12.65
CA PHE A 129 5.06 3.88 -12.72
C PHE A 129 5.31 2.63 -11.87
N LYS A 130 6.26 1.82 -12.34
CA LYS A 130 6.85 0.71 -11.61
C LYS A 130 8.33 0.94 -11.38
N TYR A 131 8.77 0.86 -10.14
CA TYR A 131 10.20 0.86 -9.81
C TYR A 131 10.77 -0.57 -9.87
N LYS A 132 11.87 -0.76 -10.60
CA LYS A 132 12.60 -2.03 -10.68
C LYS A 132 14.06 -1.79 -11.04
N ASP A 133 14.99 -2.46 -10.35
CA ASP A 133 16.43 -2.44 -10.64
C ASP A 133 17.01 -1.03 -10.78
N GLY A 134 16.61 -0.11 -9.91
CA GLY A 134 17.09 1.29 -9.92
C GLY A 134 16.45 2.18 -10.98
N ARG A 135 15.42 1.70 -11.70
CA ARG A 135 14.80 2.42 -12.81
C ARG A 135 13.29 2.51 -12.65
N LEU A 136 12.72 3.54 -13.26
CA LEU A 136 11.29 3.79 -13.33
C LEU A 136 10.76 3.36 -14.69
N TYR A 137 9.75 2.50 -14.69
CA TYR A 137 9.08 2.03 -15.89
C TYR A 137 7.70 2.66 -15.93
N ALA A 138 7.45 3.56 -16.89
CA ALA A 138 6.12 4.07 -17.14
C ALA A 138 5.21 2.93 -17.63
N HIS A 139 3.99 2.87 -17.13
CA HIS A 139 2.99 1.94 -17.63
C HIS A 139 2.43 2.44 -18.96
N SER A 140 2.07 1.54 -19.88
CA SER A 140 1.33 1.94 -21.08
C SER A 140 -0.10 2.39 -20.71
N LEU A 141 -0.77 3.09 -21.63
CA LEU A 141 -2.19 3.46 -21.49
C LEU A 141 -3.05 2.24 -21.09
N GLU A 142 -2.91 1.12 -21.82
CA GLU A 142 -3.63 -0.12 -21.56
C GLU A 142 -3.38 -0.66 -20.14
N VAL A 143 -2.12 -0.62 -19.67
CA VAL A 143 -1.78 -1.09 -18.32
C VAL A 143 -2.41 -0.18 -17.26
N VAL A 144 -2.41 1.14 -17.46
CA VAL A 144 -3.07 2.08 -16.54
C VAL A 144 -4.57 1.84 -16.50
N GLU A 145 -5.22 1.63 -17.63
CA GLU A 145 -6.66 1.30 -17.70
C GLU A 145 -6.97 0.00 -16.94
N GLN A 146 -6.22 -1.07 -17.18
CA GLN A 146 -6.37 -2.34 -16.46
C GLN A 146 -6.19 -2.19 -14.94
N LEU A 147 -5.22 -1.37 -14.51
CA LEU A 147 -4.99 -1.08 -13.10
C LEU A 147 -6.16 -0.30 -12.48
N ARG A 148 -6.70 0.71 -13.18
CA ARG A 148 -7.89 1.46 -12.74
C ARG A 148 -9.10 0.55 -12.59
N GLU A 149 -9.37 -0.31 -13.56
CA GLU A 149 -10.49 -1.26 -13.47
C GLU A 149 -10.33 -2.24 -12.30
N ARG A 150 -9.10 -2.70 -12.06
CA ARG A 150 -8.80 -3.58 -10.94
C ARG A 150 -8.99 -2.87 -9.60
N GLU A 151 -8.53 -1.63 -9.48
CA GLU A 151 -8.72 -0.81 -8.29
C GLU A 151 -10.21 -0.51 -8.05
N ALA A 152 -10.95 -0.13 -9.09
CA ALA A 152 -12.39 0.10 -9.03
C ALA A 152 -13.15 -1.14 -8.56
N ARG A 153 -12.85 -2.33 -9.12
CA ARG A 153 -13.45 -3.61 -8.68
C ARG A 153 -13.10 -3.93 -7.23
N THR A 154 -11.85 -3.70 -6.82
CA THR A 154 -11.40 -3.94 -5.44
C THR A 154 -12.12 -3.02 -4.47
N ARG A 155 -12.25 -1.73 -4.83
CA ARG A 155 -12.97 -0.72 -4.04
C ARG A 155 -14.45 -1.06 -3.93
N GLN A 156 -15.12 -1.40 -5.04
CA GLN A 156 -16.52 -1.84 -5.02
C GLN A 156 -16.72 -3.05 -4.12
N LYS A 157 -15.82 -4.05 -4.19
CA LYS A 157 -15.87 -5.22 -3.31
C LYS A 157 -15.71 -4.85 -1.84
N GLU A 158 -14.77 -3.96 -1.53
CA GLU A 158 -14.50 -3.52 -0.16
C GLU A 158 -15.63 -2.67 0.40
N ASP A 159 -16.20 -1.76 -0.39
CA ASP A 159 -17.38 -0.96 -0.05
C ASP A 159 -18.60 -1.86 0.19
N PHE A 160 -18.81 -2.86 -0.68
CA PHE A 160 -19.85 -3.88 -0.49
C PHE A 160 -19.64 -4.68 0.81
N LEU A 161 -18.42 -5.14 1.08
CA LEU A 161 -18.09 -5.87 2.31
C LEU A 161 -18.34 -5.03 3.57
N ASN A 162 -17.92 -3.77 3.57
CA ASN A 162 -18.04 -2.88 4.72
C ASN A 162 -19.50 -2.47 4.97
N SER A 163 -20.21 -2.03 3.93
CA SER A 163 -21.62 -1.65 4.04
C SER A 163 -22.50 -2.84 4.44
N SER A 164 -22.29 -4.00 3.81
CA SER A 164 -23.02 -5.21 4.15
C SER A 164 -22.71 -5.68 5.56
N ALA A 165 -21.45 -5.77 5.96
CA ALA A 165 -21.10 -6.19 7.31
C ALA A 165 -21.73 -5.29 8.38
N ALA A 166 -21.67 -3.96 8.19
CA ALA A 166 -22.31 -3.01 9.10
C ALA A 166 -23.84 -3.17 9.17
N ALA A 167 -24.50 -3.42 8.03
CA ALA A 167 -25.94 -3.68 7.99
C ALA A 167 -26.30 -5.01 8.70
N LEU A 168 -25.51 -6.06 8.50
CA LEU A 168 -25.67 -7.35 9.18
C LEU A 168 -25.49 -7.22 10.70
N GLU A 169 -24.48 -6.48 11.16
CA GLU A 169 -24.27 -6.19 12.58
C GLU A 169 -25.45 -5.42 13.19
N CYS A 170 -25.91 -4.37 12.50
CA CYS A 170 -27.06 -3.57 12.93
C CYS A 170 -28.31 -4.44 13.08
N LEU A 171 -28.61 -5.25 12.06
CA LEU A 171 -29.74 -6.18 12.11
C LEU A 171 -29.58 -7.16 13.28
N MET A 172 -28.41 -7.75 13.47
CA MET A 172 -28.18 -8.71 14.56
C MET A 172 -28.30 -8.07 15.94
N ALA A 173 -27.89 -6.81 16.10
CA ALA A 173 -28.12 -6.01 17.31
C ALA A 173 -29.59 -5.62 17.55
N GLY A 174 -30.49 -5.90 16.59
CA GLY A 174 -31.92 -5.60 16.68
C GLY A 174 -32.32 -4.25 16.11
N GLY A 175 -31.41 -3.58 15.41
CA GLY A 175 -31.73 -2.39 14.63
C GLY A 175 -32.39 -2.73 13.29
N GLU A 176 -32.92 -1.70 12.65
CA GLU A 176 -33.39 -1.76 11.27
C GLU A 176 -32.22 -1.45 10.33
N ALA A 177 -31.99 -2.32 9.36
CA ALA A 177 -30.98 -2.13 8.33
C ALA A 177 -31.49 -2.69 7.00
N ASP A 178 -31.25 -1.94 5.92
CA ASP A 178 -31.49 -2.44 4.58
C ASP A 178 -30.29 -3.29 4.15
N ILE A 179 -30.53 -4.58 3.92
CA ILE A 179 -29.48 -5.52 3.51
C ILE A 179 -29.68 -5.78 2.02
N SER A 180 -28.62 -5.54 1.26
CA SER A 180 -28.61 -5.81 -0.18
C SER A 180 -29.04 -7.26 -0.48
N PRO A 181 -29.93 -7.48 -1.46
CA PRO A 181 -30.30 -8.83 -1.92
C PRO A 181 -29.10 -9.69 -2.32
N ASP A 182 -28.05 -9.08 -2.87
CA ASP A 182 -26.82 -9.78 -3.24
C ASP A 182 -26.06 -10.30 -2.02
N CYS A 183 -26.09 -9.56 -0.90
CA CYS A 183 -25.52 -10.00 0.37
C CYS A 183 -26.28 -11.22 0.93
N LEU A 184 -27.62 -11.14 0.96
CA LEU A 184 -28.46 -12.24 1.44
C LEU A 184 -28.31 -13.49 0.57
N ARG A 185 -28.27 -13.34 -0.76
CA ARG A 185 -27.99 -14.45 -1.69
C ARG A 185 -26.61 -15.07 -1.45
N THR A 186 -25.57 -14.24 -1.28
CA THR A 186 -24.20 -14.71 -1.03
C THR A 186 -24.14 -15.56 0.25
N LEU A 187 -24.82 -15.11 1.31
CA LEU A 187 -24.87 -15.82 2.59
C LEU A 187 -25.72 -17.09 2.53
N SER A 188 -26.83 -17.07 1.79
CA SER A 188 -27.70 -18.24 1.62
C SER A 188 -27.00 -19.35 0.82
N GLU A 189 -26.37 -19.01 -0.30
CA GLU A 189 -25.57 -19.94 -1.09
C GLU A 189 -24.40 -20.52 -0.28
N TYR A 190 -23.71 -19.67 0.50
CA TYR A 190 -22.68 -20.14 1.42
C TYR A 190 -23.21 -21.13 2.46
N TYR A 191 -24.38 -20.89 3.05
CA TYR A 191 -24.94 -21.80 4.05
C TYR A 191 -25.38 -23.13 3.43
N LEU A 192 -25.92 -23.12 2.20
CA LEU A 192 -26.40 -24.31 1.50
C LEU A 192 -25.26 -25.16 0.91
N PHE A 193 -24.23 -24.51 0.35
CA PHE A 193 -23.19 -25.19 -0.43
C PHE A 193 -21.80 -25.18 0.25
N ASP A 194 -21.63 -24.46 1.37
CA ASP A 194 -20.36 -24.30 2.08
C ASP A 194 -19.20 -24.00 1.09
N LYS A 195 -18.19 -24.87 1.03
CA LYS A 195 -17.01 -24.70 0.18
C LYS A 195 -17.28 -24.74 -1.32
N GLU A 196 -18.44 -25.23 -1.72
CA GLU A 196 -18.86 -25.30 -3.13
C GLU A 196 -19.58 -24.03 -3.59
N ALA A 197 -19.87 -23.08 -2.69
CA ALA A 197 -20.45 -21.80 -3.04
C ALA A 197 -19.50 -20.99 -3.96
N ALA A 198 -20.05 -20.42 -5.04
CA ALA A 198 -19.28 -19.62 -6.00
C ALA A 198 -18.52 -18.46 -5.34
N ASP A 199 -19.16 -17.82 -4.36
CA ASP A 199 -18.64 -16.68 -3.60
C ASP A 199 -18.18 -17.05 -2.18
N PHE A 200 -17.74 -18.29 -1.95
CA PHE A 200 -17.29 -18.79 -0.62
C PHE A 200 -16.33 -17.82 0.10
N THR A 201 -15.35 -17.25 -0.62
CA THR A 201 -14.38 -16.33 -0.02
C THR A 201 -15.01 -15.00 0.39
N LEU A 202 -15.95 -14.48 -0.40
CA LEU A 202 -16.68 -13.25 -0.10
C LEU A 202 -17.60 -13.45 1.11
N ALA A 203 -18.35 -14.55 1.14
CA ALA A 203 -19.23 -14.92 2.25
C ALA A 203 -18.48 -15.06 3.57
N ARG A 204 -17.33 -15.76 3.58
CA ARG A 204 -16.49 -15.89 4.78
C ARG A 204 -16.00 -14.56 5.31
N GLU A 205 -15.65 -13.63 4.42
CA GLU A 205 -15.20 -12.30 4.82
C GLU A 205 -16.37 -11.48 5.41
N LEU A 206 -17.57 -11.54 4.81
CA LEU A 206 -18.78 -10.93 5.37
C LEU A 206 -19.07 -11.46 6.79
N ILE A 207 -19.11 -12.79 6.96
CA ILE A 207 -19.38 -13.45 8.24
C ILE A 207 -18.38 -13.02 9.30
N LYS A 208 -17.09 -12.99 8.93
CA LYS A 208 -16.01 -12.59 9.83
C LYS A 208 -16.12 -11.13 10.23
N ARG A 209 -16.35 -10.23 9.28
CA ARG A 209 -16.48 -8.79 9.54
C ARG A 209 -17.68 -8.50 10.43
N ALA A 210 -18.83 -9.10 10.10
CA ALA A 210 -20.08 -8.94 10.84
C ALA A 210 -20.13 -9.68 12.20
N GLY A 211 -19.04 -10.32 12.63
CA GLY A 211 -18.97 -11.01 13.93
C GLY A 211 -19.88 -12.25 14.05
N LEU A 212 -20.31 -12.84 12.94
CA LEU A 212 -21.23 -13.99 12.91
C LEU A 212 -20.49 -15.30 13.27
N THR A 213 -20.18 -15.45 14.54
CA THR A 213 -19.31 -16.53 15.05
C THR A 213 -20.08 -17.72 15.64
N ALA A 214 -21.37 -17.56 15.92
CA ALA A 214 -22.18 -18.62 16.49
C ALA A 214 -22.55 -19.70 15.45
N PRO A 215 -22.73 -20.97 15.86
CA PRO A 215 -23.33 -21.98 15.00
C PRO A 215 -24.67 -21.49 14.44
N HIS A 216 -24.92 -21.72 13.15
CA HIS A 216 -26.14 -21.29 12.46
C HIS A 216 -26.42 -19.76 12.52
N ALA A 217 -25.44 -18.92 12.87
CA ALA A 217 -25.61 -17.46 12.89
C ALA A 217 -26.10 -16.91 11.54
N VAL A 218 -25.61 -17.49 10.44
CA VAL A 218 -26.02 -17.13 9.08
C VAL A 218 -27.51 -17.46 8.84
N PHE A 219 -27.97 -18.64 9.25
CA PHE A 219 -29.38 -19.02 9.16
C PHE A 219 -30.27 -18.07 9.96
N HIS A 220 -29.94 -17.82 11.23
CA HIS A 220 -30.71 -16.90 12.06
C HIS A 220 -30.76 -15.50 11.50
N LEU A 221 -29.65 -15.04 10.89
CA LEU A 221 -29.61 -13.76 10.21
C LEU A 221 -30.54 -13.75 9.00
N LEU A 222 -30.53 -14.78 8.15
CA LEU A 222 -31.36 -14.85 6.96
C LEU A 222 -32.86 -14.89 7.31
N VAL A 223 -33.23 -15.58 8.39
CA VAL A 223 -34.60 -15.54 8.93
C VAL A 223 -34.94 -14.15 9.47
N LYS A 224 -34.04 -13.52 10.22
CA LYS A 224 -34.25 -12.17 10.78
C LYS A 224 -34.36 -11.09 9.69
N ALA A 225 -33.64 -11.28 8.58
CA ALA A 225 -33.70 -10.42 7.40
C ALA A 225 -34.96 -10.67 6.56
N GLY A 226 -35.79 -11.67 6.92
CA GLY A 226 -36.97 -12.06 6.14
C GLY A 226 -36.63 -12.73 4.81
N TYR A 227 -35.39 -13.17 4.62
CA TYR A 227 -34.94 -13.85 3.40
C TYR A 227 -35.31 -15.33 3.40
N TRP A 228 -35.24 -15.97 4.58
CA TRP A 228 -35.69 -17.33 4.81
C TRP A 228 -36.87 -17.38 5.76
N THR A 229 -37.66 -18.43 5.64
CA THR A 229 -38.69 -18.77 6.62
C THR A 229 -38.11 -19.72 7.68
N ALA A 230 -38.68 -19.72 8.88
CA ALA A 230 -38.21 -20.58 9.98
C ALA A 230 -38.34 -22.09 9.66
N ASP A 231 -39.10 -22.46 8.63
CA ASP A 231 -39.38 -23.84 8.21
C ASP A 231 -38.56 -24.31 6.99
N GLU A 232 -37.63 -23.49 6.46
CA GLU A 232 -36.68 -23.89 5.42
C GLU A 232 -35.44 -24.54 6.07
N ASN A 233 -35.56 -25.83 6.43
CA ASN A 233 -34.44 -26.69 6.82
C ASN A 233 -34.12 -27.71 5.72
#